data_AF-A0A832JQV4-F1
#
_entry.id   AF-A0A832JQV4-F1
#
_cell.length_a   1.000
_cell.length_b   1.000
_cell.length_c   1.000
_cell.angle_alpha   90.00
_cell.angle_beta   90.00
_cell.angle_gamma   90.00
#
_symmetry.space_group_name_H-M   'P 1'
#
loop_
_entity.id
_entity.type
_entity.pdbx_description
1 polymer ?
#
loop_
_entity_poly.entity_id
_entity_poly.type
_entity_poly.pdbx_seq_one_letter_code
_entity_poly.pdbx_strand_id
1 'polypeptide(L)' 'MKVLFAGEAFEKMRSFLEGNLPGVEVITCPKGAILEHLDESVEVLVPPGQVVDARAMDRGRGLKLIQQWGV' A
#
# COMPACT_ATOMS: atom_id res chain seq x y z
N MET A 1 -0.94 11.20 6.61
CA MET A 1 -1.12 9.73 6.62
C MET A 1 -0.54 9.19 5.33
N LYS A 2 0.20 8.08 5.36
CA LYS A 2 0.82 7.49 4.17
C LYS A 2 0.24 6.11 3.86
N VAL A 3 -0.22 5.91 2.62
CA VAL A 3 -0.90 4.68 2.19
C VAL A 3 -0.18 4.08 0.99
N LEU A 4 0.18 2.80 1.09
CA LEU A 4 0.76 2.02 0.00
C LEU A 4 -0.32 1.16 -0.67
N PHE A 5 -0.65 1.46 -1.91
CA PHE A 5 -1.53 0.68 -2.76
C PHE A 5 -0.70 -0.21 -3.69
N ALA A 6 -0.72 -1.52 -3.46
CA ALA A 6 0.06 -2.48 -4.24
C ALA A 6 -0.82 -3.18 -5.29
N GLY A 7 -0.68 -2.78 -6.55
CA GLY A 7 -1.38 -3.35 -7.70
C GLY A 7 -1.44 -2.40 -8.88
N GLU A 8 -1.38 -2.96 -10.09
CA GLU A 8 -1.30 -2.22 -11.37
C GLU A 8 -2.53 -1.32 -11.60
N ALA A 9 -3.69 -1.74 -11.10
CA ALA A 9 -4.91 -0.95 -11.18
C ALA A 9 -4.77 0.37 -10.40
N PHE A 10 -4.09 0.37 -9.25
CA PHE A 10 -3.94 1.57 -8.44
C PHE A 10 -3.00 2.59 -9.06
N GLU A 11 -1.97 2.15 -9.80
CA GLU A 11 -1.13 3.08 -10.56
C GLU A 11 -1.95 3.88 -11.57
N LYS A 12 -2.86 3.21 -12.28
CA LYS A 12 -3.78 3.86 -13.23
C LYS A 12 -4.82 4.75 -12.54
N MET A 13 -5.15 4.45 -11.29
CA MET A 13 -6.11 5.21 -10.49
C MET A 13 -5.47 6.25 -9.56
N ARG A 14 -4.15 6.50 -9.65
CA ARG A 14 -3.44 7.38 -8.71
C ARG A 14 -4.10 8.75 -8.58
N SER A 15 -4.38 9.44 -9.69
CA SER A 15 -5.03 10.75 -9.64
C SER A 15 -6.43 10.72 -9.04
N PHE A 16 -7.17 9.61 -9.21
CA PHE A 16 -8.45 9.42 -8.56
C PHE A 16 -8.29 9.26 -7.05
N LEU A 17 -7.30 8.47 -6.59
CA LEU A 17 -7.01 8.28 -5.18
C LEU A 17 -6.59 9.59 -4.51
N GLU A 18 -5.67 10.33 -5.11
CA GLU A 18 -5.19 11.62 -4.60
C GLU A 18 -6.33 12.64 -4.49
N GLY A 19 -7.26 12.66 -5.45
CA GLY A 19 -8.43 13.54 -5.42
C GLY A 19 -9.47 13.18 -4.35
N ASN A 20 -9.58 11.90 -3.98
CA ASN A 20 -10.56 11.41 -3.00
C ASN A 20 -10.00 11.23 -1.58
N LEU A 21 -8.67 11.31 -1.41
CA LEU A 21 -7.98 11.14 -0.15
C LEU A 21 -7.16 12.40 0.19
N PRO A 22 -7.82 13.55 0.45
CA PRO A 22 -7.11 14.79 0.74
C PRO A 22 -6.27 14.67 2.01
N GLY A 23 -5.02 15.12 1.95
CA GLY A 23 -4.07 15.05 3.07
C GLY A 23 -3.46 13.65 3.29
N VAL A 24 -3.71 12.71 2.39
CA VAL A 24 -3.06 11.39 2.36
C VAL A 24 -1.96 11.39 1.32
N GLU A 25 -0.76 10.95 1.72
CA GLU A 25 0.31 10.63 0.80
C GLU A 25 0.03 9.25 0.17
N VAL A 26 -0.22 9.25 -1.14
CA VAL A 26 -0.57 8.06 -1.91
C VAL A 26 0.70 7.51 -2.57
N ILE A 27 1.08 6.29 -2.20
CA ILE A 27 2.10 5.51 -2.92
C ILE A 27 1.39 4.39 -3.68
N THR A 28 1.79 4.20 -4.94
CA THR A 28 1.36 3.06 -5.75
C THR A 28 2.58 2.27 -6.19
N CYS A 29 2.47 0.94 -6.22
CA CYS A 29 3.48 0.06 -6.79
C CYS A 29 2.81 -1.13 -7.51
N PRO A 30 3.49 -1.83 -8.43
CA PRO A 30 2.97 -3.05 -9.05
C PRO A 30 2.89 -4.21 -8.06
N LYS A 31 2.25 -5.31 -8.48
CA LYS A 31 2.18 -6.54 -7.67
C LYS A 31 3.59 -7.12 -7.46
N GLY A 32 3.87 -7.56 -6.24
CA GLY A 32 5.17 -8.13 -5.86
C GLY A 32 6.24 -7.10 -5.46
N ALA A 33 6.01 -5.81 -5.67
CA ALA A 33 6.97 -4.75 -5.32
C ALA A 33 6.79 -4.17 -3.90
N ILE A 34 5.98 -4.82 -3.04
CA ILE A 34 5.69 -4.31 -1.68
C ILE A 34 6.98 -4.04 -0.90
N LEU A 35 7.96 -4.94 -0.92
CA LEU A 35 9.20 -4.80 -0.14
C LEU A 35 10.09 -3.62 -0.58
N GLU A 36 9.96 -3.17 -1.82
CA GLU A 36 10.75 -2.05 -2.35
C GLU A 36 10.17 -0.70 -1.91
N HIS A 37 8.85 -0.64 -1.76
CA HIS A 37 8.10 0.59 -1.48
C HIS A 37 7.58 0.70 -0.05
N LEU A 38 7.53 -0.40 0.70
CA LEU A 38 7.14 -0.41 2.10
C LEU A 38 8.30 0.05 2.96
N ASP A 39 8.04 1.03 3.82
CA ASP A 39 8.96 1.56 4.83
C ASP A 39 8.19 1.84 6.14
N GLU A 40 8.91 2.20 7.20
CA GLU A 40 8.31 2.45 8.52
C GLU A 40 7.38 3.68 8.57
N SER A 41 7.40 4.54 7.56
CA SER A 41 6.49 5.70 7.49
C SER A 41 5.13 5.37 6.86
N VAL A 42 4.99 4.20 6.22
CA VAL A 42 3.71 3.73 5.66
C VAL A 42 2.81 3.25 6.79
N GLU A 43 1.63 3.85 6.90
CA GLU A 43 0.66 3.54 7.97
C GLU A 43 -0.42 2.55 7.52
N VAL A 44 -0.73 2.53 6.22
CA VAL A 44 -1.75 1.62 5.66
C VAL A 44 -1.20 0.93 4.42
N LEU A 45 -1.41 -0.38 4.34
CA LEU A 45 -1.11 -1.19 3.16
C LEU A 45 -2.40 -1.72 2.55
N VAL A 46 -2.55 -1.59 1.22
CA VAL A 46 -3.66 -2.14 0.44
C VAL A 46 -3.10 -3.11 -0.62
N PRO A 47 -2.98 -4.43 -0.29
CA PRO A 47 -2.32 -5.41 -1.16
C PRO A 47 -3.32 -6.46 -1.71
N PRO A 48 -4.25 -6.11 -2.62
CA PRO A 48 -5.28 -7.02 -3.12
C PRO A 48 -4.69 -8.28 -3.72
N GLY A 49 -5.09 -9.44 -3.18
CA GLY A 49 -4.63 -10.75 -3.63
C GLY A 49 -3.11 -10.95 -3.60
N GLN A 50 -2.39 -10.24 -2.71
CA GLN A 50 -0.95 -10.44 -2.51
C GLN A 50 -0.66 -11.03 -1.13
N VAL A 51 0.45 -11.76 -1.03
CA VAL A 51 0.96 -12.26 0.23
C VAL A 51 1.67 -11.13 0.96
N VAL A 52 1.29 -10.92 2.23
CA VAL A 52 2.06 -10.12 3.18
C VAL A 52 2.74 -11.10 4.13
N ASP A 53 4.05 -11.28 3.96
CA ASP A 53 4.83 -12.23 4.75
C ASP A 53 5.56 -11.55 5.92
N ALA A 54 6.31 -12.34 6.70
CA ALA A 54 7.07 -11.82 7.85
C ALA A 54 8.06 -10.71 7.45
N ARG A 55 8.65 -10.76 6.25
CA ARG A 55 9.59 -9.73 5.78
C ARG A 55 8.88 -8.41 5.53
N ALA A 56 7.68 -8.47 4.94
CA ALA A 56 6.85 -7.28 4.77
C ALA A 56 6.44 -6.68 6.13
N MET A 57 6.09 -7.53 7.10
CA MET A 57 5.76 -7.08 8.47
C MET A 57 6.97 -6.44 9.18
N ASP A 58 8.16 -7.02 9.04
CA ASP A 58 9.39 -6.49 9.63
C ASP A 58 9.80 -5.14 9.05
N ARG A 59 9.50 -4.90 7.77
CA ARG A 59 9.81 -3.64 7.09
C ARG A 59 8.74 -2.57 7.31
N GLY A 60 7.48 -2.98 7.41
CA GLY A 60 6.33 -2.12 7.67
C GLY A 60 5.99 -1.97 9.15
N ARG A 61 6.98 -1.74 10.04
CA ARG A 61 6.72 -1.63 11.49
C ARG A 61 5.79 -0.47 11.88
N GLY A 62 5.65 0.53 11.01
CA GLY A 62 4.70 1.63 11.18
C GLY A 62 3.28 1.33 10.72
N LEU A 63 3.03 0.15 10.13
CA LEU A 63 1.70 -0.23 9.66
C LEU A 63 0.72 -0.31 10.83
N LYS A 64 -0.40 0.40 10.67
CA LYS A 64 -1.55 0.41 11.58
C LYS A 64 -2.70 -0.41 11.02
N LEU A 65 -2.75 -0.56 9.69
CA LEU A 65 -3.82 -1.28 8.99
C LEU A 65 -3.28 -1.95 7.73
N ILE A 66 -3.71 -3.20 7.52
CA ILE A 66 -3.60 -3.89 6.23
C ILE A 66 -5.01 -4.13 5.72
N GLN A 67 -5.40 -3.40 4.68
CA GLN A 67 -6.71 -3.53 4.05
C GLN A 67 -6.59 -4.45 2.84
N GLN A 68 -6.91 -5.73 3.04
CA GLN A 68 -6.90 -6.71 1.97
C GLN A 68 -8.28 -6.78 1.31
N TRP A 69 -8.28 -6.79 -0.03
CA TRP A 69 -9.46 -7.10 -0.83
C TRP A 69 -9.20 -8.42 -1.56
N GLY A 70 -10.06 -9.39 -1.32
CA GLY A 70 -9.96 -10.76 -1.82
C GLY A 70 -10.96 -11.65 -1.07
N VAL A 71 -11.44 -12.70 -1.74
CA VAL A 71 -12.26 -13.77 -1.14
C VAL A 71 -11.35 -14.93 -0.78
#